data_AF-F7AUU7-F1
#
_entry.id   AF-F7AUU7-F1
#
_cell.length_a   1.000
_cell.length_b   1.000
_cell.length_c   1.000
_cell.angle_alpha   90.00
_cell.angle_beta   90.00
_cell.angle_gamma   90.00
#
_symmetry.space_group_name_H-M   'P 1'
#
loop_
_entity.id
_entity.type
_entity.pdbx_description
1 polymer ?
#
loop_
_entity_poly.entity_id
_entity_poly.type
_entity_poly.pdbx_seq_one_letter_code
_entity_poly.pdbx_strand_id
1 'polypeptide(L)'
;MSFTSQAFLGQHFEALELQGSEPEPGDLFLFRLMSPTGRWCGAHVGVYCGHGESIHFEGKNPGGHGPHMFLGSCEGVVSKQGQRPLLRSRSLWRVLRRRGGIDRAALERRVREAMDADPPPYHPTRSNCVHFALRLLRPGPSLDLLQRDRSPISVSVDVDLTVD
;
A
#
# COMPACT_ATOMS: atom_id res chain seq x y z
N MET A 1 -11.48 -6.27 -11.56
CA MET A 1 -11.83 -6.30 -10.13
C MET A 1 -10.52 -6.34 -9.34
N SER A 2 -10.26 -5.37 -8.46
CA SER A 2 -9.05 -5.33 -7.61
C SER A 2 -9.25 -6.26 -6.41
N PHE A 3 -8.28 -7.13 -6.13
CA PHE A 3 -8.39 -8.30 -5.23
C PHE A 3 -8.29 -8.02 -3.73
N THR A 4 -8.44 -6.78 -3.28
CA THR A 4 -8.59 -6.49 -1.85
C THR A 4 -10.07 -6.50 -1.52
N SER A 5 -10.60 -7.68 -1.19
CA SER A 5 -11.98 -7.80 -0.73
C SER A 5 -12.17 -6.96 0.54
N GLN A 6 -13.39 -6.48 0.79
CA GLN A 6 -13.70 -5.79 2.05
C GLN A 6 -13.34 -6.66 3.27
N ALA A 7 -13.42 -7.99 3.14
CA ALA A 7 -12.99 -8.93 4.15
C ALA A 7 -11.48 -8.83 4.45
N PHE A 8 -10.62 -8.78 3.43
CA PHE A 8 -9.17 -8.56 3.63
C PHE A 8 -8.89 -7.24 4.34
N LEU A 9 -9.52 -6.16 3.88
CA LEU A 9 -9.33 -4.85 4.52
C LEU A 9 -9.82 -4.86 5.97
N GLY A 10 -10.97 -5.47 6.26
CA GLY A 10 -11.50 -5.55 7.64
C GLY A 10 -10.68 -6.44 8.57
N GLN A 11 -10.00 -7.47 8.05
CA GLN A 11 -9.14 -8.34 8.83
C GLN A 11 -7.84 -7.64 9.25
N HIS A 12 -7.25 -6.83 8.36
CA HIS A 12 -5.94 -6.22 8.59
C HIS A 12 -5.98 -4.75 9.00
N PHE A 13 -7.10 -4.08 8.75
CA PHE A 13 -7.28 -2.66 9.01
C PHE A 13 -8.57 -2.40 9.79
N GLU A 14 -8.58 -1.27 10.48
CA GLU A 14 -9.75 -0.72 11.13
C GLU A 14 -10.05 0.68 10.62
N ALA A 15 -11.33 1.04 10.56
CA ALA A 15 -11.72 2.38 10.15
C ALA A 15 -11.56 3.35 11.32
N LEU A 16 -11.00 4.51 11.04
CA LEU A 16 -10.85 5.60 12.02
C LEU A 16 -11.94 6.64 11.84
N GLU A 17 -12.45 7.15 12.96
CA GLU A 17 -13.12 8.44 12.99
C GLU A 17 -12.06 9.54 13.19
N LEU A 18 -11.81 10.34 12.16
CA LEU A 18 -10.83 11.45 12.20
C LEU A 18 -11.30 12.65 13.04
N GLN A 19 -12.17 12.47 14.04
CA GLN A 19 -12.70 13.59 14.84
C GLN A 19 -11.59 14.17 15.74
N GLY A 20 -10.74 15.03 15.18
CA GLY A 20 -9.73 15.83 15.87
C GLY A 20 -8.37 15.16 16.10
N SER A 21 -8.21 13.86 15.84
CA SER A 21 -6.93 13.18 15.97
C SER A 21 -6.04 13.39 14.74
N GLU A 22 -4.75 13.63 14.97
CA GLU A 22 -3.76 13.68 13.90
C GLU A 22 -3.54 12.25 13.34
N PRO A 23 -3.48 12.08 12.00
CA PRO A 23 -3.17 10.78 11.42
C PRO A 23 -1.78 10.28 11.83
N GLU A 24 -1.62 8.96 11.89
CA GLU A 24 -0.33 8.33 12.16
C GLU A 24 0.34 7.82 10.88
N PRO A 25 1.68 7.84 10.81
CA PRO A 25 2.40 7.25 9.68
C PRO A 25 1.95 5.82 9.41
N GLY A 26 1.49 5.57 8.18
CA GLY A 26 0.95 4.30 7.73
C GLY A 26 -0.58 4.27 7.61
N ASP A 27 -1.29 5.28 8.11
CA ASP A 27 -2.73 5.41 7.90
C ASP A 27 -3.05 5.53 6.41
N LEU A 28 -4.04 4.75 5.95
CA LEU A 28 -4.53 4.77 4.59
C LEU A 28 -5.67 5.77 4.45
N PHE A 29 -5.49 6.77 3.59
CA PHE A 29 -6.54 7.69 3.19
C PHE A 29 -7.20 7.19 1.91
N LEU A 30 -8.48 6.82 2.01
CA LEU A 30 -9.28 6.34 0.88
C LEU A 30 -10.15 7.47 0.37
N PHE A 31 -9.94 7.87 -0.88
CA PHE A 31 -10.71 8.91 -1.56
C PHE A 31 -11.65 8.29 -2.57
N ARG A 32 -12.87 8.85 -2.71
CA ARG A 32 -13.82 8.39 -3.73
C ARG A 32 -13.25 8.65 -5.13
N LEU A 33 -13.18 7.61 -5.95
CA LEU A 33 -12.93 7.74 -7.38
C LEU A 33 -14.26 7.75 -8.10
N MET A 34 -14.54 8.83 -8.83
CA MET A 34 -15.77 9.01 -9.58
C MET A 34 -15.56 8.68 -11.06
N SER A 35 -16.52 8.02 -11.69
CA SER A 35 -16.57 7.83 -13.14
C SER A 35 -16.79 9.17 -13.84
N PRO A 36 -16.56 9.25 -15.17
CA PRO A 36 -16.94 10.43 -15.95
C PRO A 36 -18.43 10.77 -15.84
N THR A 37 -19.28 9.79 -15.55
CA THR A 37 -20.73 9.95 -15.31
C THR A 37 -21.06 10.35 -13.87
N GLY A 38 -20.08 10.67 -13.03
CA GLY A 38 -20.29 11.08 -11.65
C GLY A 38 -20.75 9.95 -10.72
N ARG A 39 -20.60 8.68 -11.12
CA ARG A 39 -20.88 7.53 -10.25
C ARG A 39 -19.62 7.08 -9.53
N TRP A 40 -19.75 6.66 -8.29
CA TRP A 40 -18.62 6.09 -7.56
C TRP A 40 -18.18 4.77 -8.23
N CYS A 41 -16.91 4.69 -8.63
CA CYS A 41 -16.36 3.55 -9.37
C CYS A 41 -15.18 2.85 -8.67
N GLY A 42 -14.68 3.41 -7.56
CA GLY A 42 -13.59 2.82 -6.81
C GLY A 42 -13.00 3.78 -5.77
N ALA A 43 -11.86 3.43 -5.21
CA ALA A 43 -11.14 4.29 -4.29
C ALA A 43 -9.72 4.56 -4.80
N HIS A 44 -9.29 5.82 -4.68
CA HIS A 44 -7.88 6.17 -4.72
C HIS A 44 -7.30 6.08 -3.32
N VAL A 45 -6.09 5.54 -3.16
CA VAL A 45 -5.48 5.30 -1.85
C VAL A 45 -4.16 6.05 -1.75
N GLY A 46 -4.01 6.83 -0.68
CA GLY A 46 -2.75 7.41 -0.23
C GLY A 46 -2.35 6.86 1.14
N VAL A 47 -1.05 6.86 1.42
CA VAL A 47 -0.48 6.47 2.72
C VAL A 47 0.05 7.73 3.39
N TYR A 48 -0.43 8.03 4.60
CA TYR A 48 0.14 9.11 5.39
C TYR A 48 1.56 8.75 5.83
N CYS A 49 2.50 9.64 5.58
CA CYS A 49 3.93 9.40 5.82
C CYS A 49 4.54 10.34 6.86
N GLY A 50 3.68 11.04 7.63
CA GLY A 50 4.09 12.00 8.65
C GLY A 50 4.12 13.44 8.12
N HIS A 51 4.30 14.39 9.05
CA HIS A 51 4.48 15.82 8.75
C HIS A 51 3.39 16.45 7.88
N GLY A 52 2.15 15.96 7.98
CA GLY A 52 1.06 16.47 7.18
C GLY A 52 1.14 16.07 5.70
N GLU A 53 1.84 15.00 5.34
CA GLU A 53 2.04 14.55 3.95
C GLU A 53 1.55 13.12 3.71
N SER A 54 1.00 12.87 2.52
CA SER A 54 0.68 11.54 2.02
C SER A 54 1.44 11.21 0.74
N ILE A 55 1.96 9.99 0.66
CA ILE A 55 2.48 9.41 -0.58
C ILE A 55 1.38 8.60 -1.28
N HIS A 56 1.26 8.73 -2.59
CA HIS A 56 0.30 7.97 -3.38
C HIS A 56 0.85 7.67 -4.78
N PHE A 57 0.22 6.71 -5.45
CA PHE A 57 0.59 6.27 -6.78
C PHE A 57 -0.61 6.37 -7.72
N GLU A 58 -0.43 6.98 -8.89
CA GLU A 58 -1.48 7.14 -9.88
C GLU A 58 -0.97 7.02 -11.30
N GLY A 59 -1.87 6.86 -12.26
CA GLY A 59 -1.53 6.94 -13.67
C GLY A 59 -1.42 8.40 -14.08
N LYS A 60 -0.40 8.73 -14.87
CA LYS A 60 -0.29 10.03 -15.53
C LYS A 60 -1.48 10.20 -16.46
N ASN A 61 -2.26 11.26 -16.26
CA ASN A 61 -3.29 11.67 -17.22
C ASN A 61 -2.61 12.53 -18.29
N PRO A 62 -2.50 12.09 -19.56
CA PRO A 62 -1.80 12.84 -20.61
C PRO A 62 -2.51 14.13 -21.08
N GLY A 63 -3.50 14.63 -20.33
CA GLY A 63 -4.36 15.75 -20.71
C GLY A 63 -5.67 15.28 -21.34
N GLY A 64 -6.78 15.83 -20.83
CA GLY A 64 -8.07 15.79 -21.51
C GLY A 64 -8.98 14.63 -21.13
N HIS A 65 -10.23 14.98 -20.84
CA HIS A 65 -11.35 14.09 -20.60
C HIS A 65 -11.56 13.14 -21.79
N GLY A 66 -11.11 11.90 -21.65
CA GLY A 66 -11.36 10.84 -22.63
C GLY A 66 -11.40 9.46 -21.96
N PRO A 67 -12.11 8.47 -22.53
CA PRO A 67 -12.28 7.13 -21.95
C PRO A 67 -11.00 6.27 -22.01
N HIS A 68 -9.82 6.89 -22.05
CA HIS A 68 -8.54 6.19 -22.19
C HIS A 68 -8.12 5.43 -20.92
N MET A 69 -8.79 5.65 -19.77
CA MET A 69 -8.62 4.83 -18.57
C MET A 69 -9.08 3.36 -18.74
N PHE A 70 -9.74 3.02 -19.84
CA PHE A 70 -10.22 1.66 -20.12
C PHE A 70 -9.30 0.82 -21.03
N LEU A 71 -8.18 1.37 -21.52
CA LEU A 71 -7.41 0.78 -22.65
C LEU A 71 -5.97 0.34 -22.35
N GLY A 72 -5.59 0.11 -21.09
CA GLY A 72 -4.33 -0.57 -20.74
C GLY A 72 -3.51 0.14 -19.67
N SER A 73 -2.22 -0.23 -19.60
CA SER A 73 -1.27 0.41 -18.70
C SER A 73 -0.87 1.79 -19.19
N CYS A 74 -0.71 2.76 -18.29
CA CYS A 74 -0.14 4.07 -18.59
C CYS A 74 1.11 4.33 -17.73
N GLU A 75 1.79 5.45 -17.97
CA GLU A 75 2.91 5.90 -17.13
C GLU A 75 2.42 6.04 -15.67
N GLY A 76 3.12 5.40 -14.75
CA GLY A 76 2.84 5.54 -13.33
C GLY A 76 3.56 6.76 -12.75
N VAL A 77 2.97 7.38 -11.74
CA VAL A 77 3.54 8.53 -11.03
C VAL A 77 3.40 8.28 -9.53
N VAL A 78 4.53 8.30 -8.83
CA VAL A 78 4.56 8.36 -7.37
C VAL A 78 4.65 9.83 -6.98
N SER A 79 3.79 10.25 -6.05
CA SER A 79 3.74 11.63 -5.59
C SER A 79 3.62 11.67 -4.08
N LYS A 80 4.36 12.60 -3.47
CA LYS A 80 4.22 12.97 -2.07
C LYS A 80 3.58 14.35 -2.01
N GLN A 81 2.41 14.45 -1.40
CA GLN A 81 1.59 15.67 -1.39
C GLN A 81 1.14 16.00 0.02
N GLY A 82 1.06 17.30 0.34
CA GLY A 82 0.46 17.77 1.58
C GLY A 82 -1.00 17.32 1.74
N GLN A 83 -1.37 16.91 2.95
CA GLN A 83 -2.67 16.35 3.30
C GLN A 83 -3.79 17.36 3.05
N ARG A 84 -3.58 18.64 3.40
CA ARG A 84 -4.58 19.70 3.23
C ARG A 84 -4.93 19.92 1.75
N PRO A 85 -3.96 20.12 0.82
CA PRO A 85 -4.23 20.12 -0.62
C PRO A 85 -4.93 18.86 -1.13
N LEU A 86 -4.51 17.68 -0.66
CA LEU A 86 -5.08 16.41 -1.11
C LEU A 86 -6.56 16.26 -0.69
N LEU A 87 -6.89 16.62 0.56
CA LEU A 87 -8.27 16.62 1.08
C LEU A 87 -9.16 17.68 0.41
N ARG A 88 -8.59 18.77 -0.12
CA ARG A 88 -9.36 19.76 -0.90
C ARG A 88 -9.66 19.29 -2.31
N SER A 89 -8.73 18.57 -2.93
CA SER A 89 -8.86 18.13 -4.32
C SER A 89 -9.64 16.83 -4.49
N ARG A 90 -9.77 16.02 -3.43
CA ARG A 90 -10.42 14.71 -3.48
C ARG A 90 -11.41 14.52 -2.34
N SER A 91 -12.54 13.88 -2.64
CA SER A 91 -13.56 13.54 -1.64
C SER A 91 -13.06 12.38 -0.77
N LEU A 92 -12.71 12.66 0.49
CA LEU A 92 -12.35 11.63 1.46
C LEU A 92 -13.55 10.71 1.72
N TRP A 93 -13.31 9.40 1.70
CA TRP A 93 -14.31 8.40 2.03
C TRP A 93 -14.08 7.82 3.42
N ARG A 94 -12.87 7.32 3.70
CA ARG A 94 -12.50 6.70 4.98
C ARG A 94 -11.01 6.85 5.25
N VAL A 95 -10.62 6.75 6.51
CA VAL A 95 -9.25 6.46 6.92
C VAL A 95 -9.18 5.08 7.54
N LEU A 96 -8.17 4.31 7.16
CA LEU A 96 -7.95 2.97 7.70
C LEU A 96 -6.58 2.89 8.37
N ARG A 97 -6.54 2.31 9.57
CA ARG A 97 -5.29 2.03 10.31
C ARG A 97 -5.01 0.54 10.31
N ARG A 98 -3.74 0.17 10.12
CA ARG A 98 -3.33 -1.23 10.20
C ARG A 98 -3.36 -1.71 11.65
N ARG A 99 -4.09 -2.80 11.92
CA ARG A 99 -4.29 -3.35 13.28
C ARG A 99 -3.00 -3.82 13.97
N GLY A 100 -2.01 -4.27 13.19
CA GLY A 100 -0.71 -4.74 13.69
C GLY A 100 0.34 -3.63 13.84
N GLY A 101 -0.06 -2.36 13.78
CA GLY A 101 0.86 -1.23 13.74
C GLY A 101 1.73 -1.20 12.48
N ILE A 102 2.64 -0.23 12.43
CA ILE A 102 3.62 -0.04 11.35
C ILE A 102 4.98 0.26 11.96
N ASP A 103 6.01 -0.43 11.47
CA ASP A 103 7.40 -0.02 11.69
C ASP A 103 7.65 1.28 10.91
N ARG A 104 7.76 2.38 11.65
CA ARG A 104 7.92 3.74 11.11
C ARG A 104 9.22 3.91 10.34
N ALA A 105 10.33 3.37 10.85
CA ALA A 105 11.62 3.47 10.17
C ALA A 105 11.61 2.69 8.84
N ALA A 106 11.01 1.50 8.84
CA ALA A 106 10.84 0.73 7.61
C ALA A 106 9.88 1.42 6.63
N LEU A 107 8.80 2.06 7.10
CA LEU A 107 7.91 2.86 6.26
C LEU A 107 8.68 4.04 5.64
N GLU A 108 9.37 4.85 6.44
CA GLU A 108 10.15 6.00 5.97
C GLU A 108 11.18 5.61 4.92
N ARG A 109 11.90 4.51 5.14
CA ARG A 109 12.83 3.95 4.14
C ARG A 109 12.12 3.61 2.84
N ARG A 110 10.99 2.90 2.89
CA ARG A 110 10.22 2.52 1.69
C ARG A 110 9.59 3.71 0.97
N VAL A 111 9.19 4.74 1.72
CA VAL A 111 8.71 6.01 1.15
C VAL A 111 9.83 6.68 0.35
N ARG A 112 11.04 6.73 0.90
CA ARG A 112 12.22 7.27 0.21
C ARG A 112 12.55 6.46 -1.04
N GLU A 113 12.67 5.14 -0.90
CA GLU A 113 12.92 4.23 -2.03
C GLU A 113 11.87 4.37 -3.14
N ALA A 114 10.59 4.55 -2.78
CA ALA A 114 9.52 4.73 -3.76
C ALA A 114 9.56 6.10 -4.47
N MET A 115 10.10 7.14 -3.84
CA MET A 115 10.30 8.46 -4.45
C MET A 115 11.53 8.51 -5.35
N ASP A 116 12.56 7.72 -5.03
CA ASP A 116 13.83 7.70 -5.77
C ASP A 116 13.81 6.72 -6.96
N ALA A 117 12.91 5.73 -6.95
CA ALA A 117 12.81 4.72 -7.99
C ALA A 117 11.93 5.16 -9.17
N ASP A 118 12.23 4.65 -10.36
CA ASP A 118 11.32 4.75 -11.50
C ASP A 118 10.01 3.99 -11.20
N PRO A 119 8.85 4.66 -11.24
CA PRO A 119 7.59 4.01 -10.93
C PRO A 119 7.23 2.98 -12.01
N PRO A 120 6.63 1.84 -11.62
CA PRO A 120 6.12 0.89 -12.61
C PRO A 120 4.97 1.53 -13.40
N PRO A 121 4.62 0.99 -14.58
CA PRO A 121 3.40 1.40 -15.27
C PRO A 121 2.17 1.22 -14.37
N TYR A 122 1.27 2.20 -14.42
CA TYR A 122 -0.01 2.13 -13.75
C TYR A 122 -0.97 1.25 -14.54
N HIS A 123 -1.63 0.31 -13.88
CA HIS A 123 -2.67 -0.54 -14.44
C HIS A 123 -3.84 -0.66 -13.45
N PRO A 124 -5.10 -0.36 -13.85
CA PRO A 124 -6.25 -0.29 -12.95
C PRO A 124 -6.47 -1.52 -12.05
N THR A 125 -6.04 -2.71 -12.49
CA THR A 125 -6.22 -3.97 -11.75
C THR A 125 -4.93 -4.66 -11.30
N ARG A 126 -3.76 -4.32 -11.85
CA ARG A 126 -2.51 -5.09 -11.66
C ARG A 126 -1.42 -4.30 -10.95
N SER A 127 -1.43 -2.97 -11.10
CA SER A 127 -0.41 -2.07 -10.58
C SER A 127 -1.08 -0.72 -10.34
N ASN A 128 -1.78 -0.57 -9.21
CA ASN A 128 -2.55 0.63 -8.92
C ASN A 128 -2.22 1.17 -7.51
N CYS A 129 -2.89 2.26 -7.12
CA CYS A 129 -2.73 2.91 -5.82
C CYS A 129 -2.86 1.95 -4.62
N VAL A 130 -3.76 0.97 -4.68
CA VAL A 130 -3.95 -0.03 -3.62
C VAL A 130 -2.73 -0.94 -3.50
N HIS A 131 -2.24 -1.48 -4.62
CA HIS A 131 -1.06 -2.35 -4.62
C HIS A 131 0.18 -1.62 -4.09
N PHE A 132 0.34 -0.36 -4.50
CA PHE A 132 1.40 0.51 -4.03
C PHE A 132 1.32 0.74 -2.51
N ALA A 133 0.15 1.15 -2.02
CA ALA A 133 -0.07 1.39 -0.59
C ALA A 133 0.23 0.13 0.24
N LEU A 134 -0.29 -1.03 -0.17
CA LEU A 134 -0.03 -2.29 0.53
C LEU A 134 1.46 -2.69 0.50
N ARG A 135 2.19 -2.38 -0.58
CA ARG A 135 3.64 -2.64 -0.66
C ARG A 135 4.42 -1.79 0.35
N LEU A 136 4.05 -0.52 0.53
CA LEU A 136 4.64 0.36 1.54
C LEU A 136 4.40 -0.14 2.97
N LEU A 137 3.21 -0.69 3.22
CA LEU A 137 2.79 -1.16 4.54
C LEU A 137 3.19 -2.62 4.86
N ARG A 138 4.00 -3.26 4.01
CA ARG A 138 4.47 -4.62 4.28
C ARG A 138 5.21 -4.65 5.62
N PRO A 139 5.07 -5.73 6.41
CA PRO A 139 6.00 -5.99 7.50
C PRO A 139 7.45 -5.87 6.99
N GLY A 140 8.35 -5.29 7.78
CA GLY A 140 9.77 -5.48 7.53
C GLY A 140 10.13 -6.97 7.62
N PRO A 141 11.28 -7.40 7.09
CA PRO A 141 11.82 -8.69 7.50
C PRO A 141 11.92 -8.67 9.03
N SER A 142 11.21 -9.58 9.69
CA SER A 142 11.27 -9.67 11.14
C SER A 142 12.71 -9.95 11.53
N LEU A 143 13.35 -9.02 12.26
CA LEU A 143 14.71 -9.22 12.77
C LEU A 143 14.78 -10.42 13.75
N ASP A 144 13.63 -10.93 14.23
CA ASP A 144 13.56 -12.17 15.02
C ASP A 144 14.02 -13.43 14.26
N LEU A 145 13.98 -13.42 12.91
CA LEU A 145 14.45 -14.58 12.13
C LEU A 145 15.96 -14.56 11.89
N LEU A 146 16.64 -13.43 12.10
CA LEU A 146 18.10 -13.34 11.94
C LEU A 146 18.88 -13.67 13.22
N GLN A 147 18.20 -13.92 14.34
CA GLN A 147 18.84 -14.35 15.59
C GLN A 147 18.71 -15.87 15.87
N ARG A 148 17.92 -16.61 15.08
CA ARG A 148 17.59 -18.02 15.37
C ARG A 148 18.42 -19.07 14.64
N ASP A 149 19.34 -18.69 13.75
CA ASP A 149 20.08 -19.66 12.92
C ASP A 149 21.61 -19.65 13.13
N ARG A 150 22.04 -19.71 14.40
CA ARG A 150 23.44 -20.04 14.71
C ARG A 150 23.52 -21.06 15.84
N SER A 151 23.07 -22.27 15.56
CA SER A 151 23.46 -23.46 16.31
C SER A 151 23.49 -24.65 15.34
N PRO A 152 24.67 -25.23 15.04
CA PRO A 152 24.74 -26.39 14.18
C PRO A 152 24.34 -27.61 15.01
N ILE A 153 23.17 -28.19 14.76
CA ILE A 153 22.82 -29.50 15.31
C ILE A 153 23.14 -30.52 14.23
N SER A 154 24.27 -31.19 14.43
CA SER A 154 24.63 -32.44 13.78
C SER A 154 23.63 -33.53 14.15
N VAL A 155 23.00 -34.16 13.17
CA VAL A 155 22.32 -35.44 13.34
C VAL A 155 22.70 -36.36 12.19
N SER A 156 23.57 -37.32 12.52
CA SER A 156 23.86 -38.52 11.73
C SER A 156 22.62 -39.43 11.74
N VAL A 157 22.25 -39.95 10.58
CA VAL A 157 21.27 -41.03 10.44
C VAL A 157 22.01 -42.30 10.02
N ASP A 158 22.04 -43.28 10.92
CA ASP A 158 22.45 -44.65 10.64
C ASP A 158 21.39 -45.34 9.77
N VAL A 159 21.83 -46.00 8.71
CA VAL A 159 21.02 -46.83 7.82
C VAL A 159 21.25 -48.28 8.23
N ASP A 160 20.23 -48.94 8.78
CA ASP A 160 20.22 -50.39 8.96
C ASP A 160 19.38 -51.02 7.85
N LEU A 161 20.05 -51.81 7.00
CA LEU A 161 19.45 -52.62 5.94
C LEU A 161 19.52 -54.08 6.38
N THR A 162 18.41 -54.61 6.87
CA THR A 162 18.19 -56.06 6.95
C THR A 162 17.11 -56.45 5.95
N VAL A 163 17.49 -57.35 5.05
CA VAL A 163 16.64 -58.00 4.04
C VAL A 163 16.47 -59.46 4.44
N ASP A 164 15.22 -59.92 4.52
CA ASP A 164 14.84 -61.32 4.36
C ASP A 164 14.16 -61.47 2.98
#